data_AF-A0A7J9ZFX8-F1
#
_entry.id   AF-A0A7J9ZFX8-F1
#
_cell.length_a   1.000
_cell.length_b   1.000
_cell.length_c   1.000
_cell.angle_alpha   90.00
_cell.angle_beta   90.00
_cell.angle_gamma   90.00
#
_symmetry.space_group_name_H-M   'P 1'
#
loop_
_entity.id
_entity.type
_entity.pdbx_description
1 polymer ?
#
loop_
_entity_poly.entity_id
_entity_poly.type
_entity_poly.pdbx_seq_one_letter_code
_entity_poly.pdbx_strand_id
1 'polypeptide(L)'
;MTRSRVFLAVGLVLLAVALVVPLGTLGALAGTSLPYQDPTPQLLDEQAARIASLQRDLAVRASISGILIAGSALTLVYARRRRRVSDRT
;
A
#
# COMPACT_ATOMS: atom_id res chain seq x y z
N MET A 1 11.44 9.36 25.78
CA MET A 1 11.32 9.64 24.32
C MET A 1 10.49 10.89 24.10
N THR A 2 10.95 11.85 23.29
CA THR A 2 10.17 13.06 22.94
C THR A 2 9.00 12.70 22.03
N ARG A 3 7.82 13.29 22.25
CA ARG A 3 6.59 13.05 21.46
C ARG A 3 6.82 13.18 19.95
N SER A 4 7.73 14.04 19.51
CA SER A 4 8.11 14.23 18.10
C SER A 4 8.81 13.02 17.47
N ARG A 5 9.58 12.23 18.25
CA ARG A 5 10.20 10.99 17.76
C ARG A 5 9.17 9.89 17.55
N VAL A 6 8.14 9.85 18.40
CA VAL A 6 7.02 8.90 18.27
C VAL A 6 6.26 9.14 16.97
N PHE A 7 5.88 10.39 16.66
CA PHE A 7 5.18 10.70 15.40
C PHE A 7 6.00 10.38 14.14
N LEU A 8 7.33 10.54 14.18
CA LEU A 8 8.20 10.14 13.08
C LEU A 8 8.25 8.61 12.91
N ALA A 9 8.39 7.87 14.00
CA ALA A 9 8.40 6.41 13.96
C ALA A 9 7.06 5.87 13.43
N VAL A 10 5.94 6.41 13.92
CA VAL A 10 4.59 6.05 13.43
C VAL A 10 4.45 6.36 11.94
N GLY A 11 4.86 7.54 11.48
CA GLY A 11 4.81 7.90 10.06
C GLY A 11 5.64 6.97 9.17
N LEU A 12 6.83 6.55 9.63
CA LEU A 12 7.67 5.58 8.90
C LEU A 12 7.04 4.18 8.85
N VAL A 13 6.46 3.72 9.96
CA VAL A 13 5.79 2.41 10.02
C VAL A 13 4.57 2.40 9.10
N LEU A 14 3.74 3.45 9.15
CA LEU A 14 2.58 3.57 8.27
C LEU A 14 2.98 3.58 6.79
N LEU A 15 4.07 4.27 6.44
CA LEU A 15 4.61 4.29 5.08
C LEU A 15 5.11 2.90 4.63
N ALA A 16 5.85 2.21 5.50
CA ALA A 16 6.35 0.87 5.21
C ALA A 16 5.20 -0.13 5.00
N VAL A 17 4.17 -0.08 5.84
CA VAL A 17 2.98 -0.93 5.70
C VAL A 17 2.22 -0.60 4.41
N ALA A 18 2.08 0.68 4.06
CA ALA A 18 1.42 1.11 2.82
C ALA A 18 2.11 0.57 1.56
N LEU A 19 3.43 0.40 1.60
CA LEU A 19 4.19 -0.16 0.47
C LEU A 19 4.08 -1.69 0.40
N VAL A 20 4.03 -2.38 1.54
CA VAL A 20 4.00 -3.85 1.60
C VAL A 20 2.63 -4.43 1.24
N VAL A 21 1.55 -3.78 1.69
CA VAL A 21 0.16 -4.27 1.51
C VAL A 21 -0.22 -4.58 0.04
N PRO A 22 0.09 -3.75 -0.96
CA PRO A 22 -0.26 -4.01 -2.36
C PRO A 22 0.74 -4.91 -3.10
N LEU A 23 1.95 -5.13 -2.56
CA LEU A 23 3.00 -5.88 -3.26
C LEU A 23 2.64 -7.36 -3.47
N GLY A 24 1.99 -7.99 -2.48
CA GLY A 24 1.58 -9.39 -2.58
C GLY A 24 0.55 -9.63 -3.71
N THR A 25 -0.42 -8.73 -3.86
CA THR A 25 -1.43 -8.82 -4.93
C THR A 25 -0.88 -8.44 -6.28
N LEU A 26 0.03 -7.48 -6.35
CA LEU A 26 0.77 -7.17 -7.59
C LEU A 26 1.54 -8.38 -8.11
N GLY A 27 2.25 -9.08 -7.23
CA GLY A 27 2.98 -10.29 -7.59
C GLY A 27 2.05 -11.42 -8.08
N ALA A 28 0.93 -11.64 -7.40
CA ALA A 28 -0.07 -12.61 -7.82
C ALA A 28 -0.68 -12.26 -9.19
N LEU A 29 -1.05 -11.00 -9.40
CA LEU A 29 -1.60 -10.51 -10.66
C LEU A 29 -0.61 -10.73 -11.81
N ALA A 30 0.67 -10.39 -11.61
CA ALA A 30 1.74 -10.57 -12.59
C ALA A 30 2.01 -12.05 -12.91
N GLY A 31 1.84 -12.95 -11.94
CA GLY A 31 1.93 -14.39 -12.18
C GLY A 31 0.75 -14.96 -12.96
N THR A 32 -0.46 -14.41 -12.75
CA THR A 32 -1.69 -14.86 -13.42
C THR A 32 -1.97 -14.19 -14.77
N SER A 33 -1.22 -13.16 -15.15
CA SER A 33 -1.40 -12.46 -16.43
C SER A 33 -0.80 -13.20 -17.61
N LEU A 34 0.10 -14.16 -17.36
CA LEU A 34 0.63 -15.04 -18.40
C LEU A 34 -0.41 -16.12 -18.75
N PRO A 35 -0.78 -16.27 -20.04
CA PRO A 35 -1.71 -17.30 -20.46
C PRO A 35 -1.11 -18.69 -20.29
N TYR A 36 -1.96 -19.69 -20.06
CA TYR A 36 -1.54 -21.09 -20.08
C TYR A 36 -0.96 -21.47 -21.46
N GLN A 37 0.01 -22.39 -21.46
CA GLN A 37 0.68 -22.82 -22.70
C GLN A 37 -0.23 -23.65 -23.62
N ASP A 38 -1.19 -24.40 -23.06
CA ASP A 38 -2.27 -25.09 -23.78
C ASP A 38 -3.61 -24.85 -23.06
N PRO A 39 -4.28 -23.72 -23.31
CA PRO A 39 -5.52 -23.39 -22.61
C PRO A 39 -6.72 -24.11 -23.22
N THR A 40 -7.48 -24.82 -22.40
CA THR A 40 -8.87 -25.15 -22.72
C THR A 40 -9.75 -23.91 -22.52
N PRO A 41 -10.92 -23.81 -23.18
CA PRO A 41 -11.84 -22.68 -23.00
C PRO A 41 -12.22 -22.44 -21.52
N GLN A 42 -12.38 -23.52 -20.75
CA GLN A 42 -12.68 -23.46 -19.32
C GLN A 42 -11.55 -22.80 -18.51
N LEU A 43 -10.29 -23.10 -18.84
CA LEU A 43 -9.13 -22.51 -18.17
C LEU A 43 -9.00 -21.00 -18.46
N LEU A 44 -9.45 -20.54 -19.62
CA LEU A 44 -9.48 -19.11 -19.94
C LEU A 44 -10.54 -18.37 -19.12
N ASP A 45 -11.73 -18.94 -18.96
CA ASP A 45 -12.80 -18.37 -18.14
C ASP A 45 -12.39 -18.29 -16.66
N GLU A 46 -11.77 -19.34 -16.14
CA GLU A 46 -11.22 -19.36 -14.78
C GLU A 46 -10.10 -18.33 -14.61
N GLN A 47 -9.20 -18.20 -15.59
CA GLN A 47 -8.13 -17.20 -15.56
C GLN A 47 -8.70 -15.77 -15.59
N ALA A 48 -9.70 -15.49 -16.41
CA ALA A 48 -10.36 -14.19 -16.48
C ALA A 48 -11.05 -13.83 -15.16
N ALA A 49 -11.80 -14.78 -14.58
CA ALA A 49 -12.43 -14.61 -13.26
C ALA A 49 -11.38 -14.35 -12.17
N ARG A 50 -10.25 -15.07 -12.21
CA ARG A 50 -9.16 -14.90 -11.26
C ARG A 50 -8.48 -13.54 -11.39
N ILE A 51 -8.19 -13.08 -12.60
CA ILE A 51 -7.62 -11.75 -12.85
C ILE A 51 -8.58 -10.66 -12.33
N ALA A 52 -9.88 -10.77 -12.63
CA ALA A 52 -10.88 -9.81 -12.15
C ALA A 52 -10.93 -9.74 -10.61
N SER A 53 -10.87 -10.90 -9.94
CA SER A 53 -10.83 -10.96 -8.48
C SER A 53 -9.57 -10.29 -7.89
N LEU A 54 -8.40 -10.53 -8.50
CA LEU A 54 -7.13 -9.96 -8.08
C LEU A 54 -7.04 -8.45 -8.36
N GLN A 55 -7.62 -7.97 -9.47
CA GLN A 55 -7.75 -6.54 -9.74
C GLN A 55 -8.60 -5.85 -8.68
N ARG A 56 -9.71 -6.47 -8.26
CA ARG A 56 -10.56 -5.94 -7.21
C ARG A 56 -9.85 -5.89 -5.85
N ASP A 57 -9.13 -6.96 -5.48
CA ASP A 57 -8.34 -6.98 -4.24
C ASP A 57 -7.21 -5.93 -4.28
N LEU A 58 -6.55 -5.78 -5.44
CA LEU A 58 -5.54 -4.75 -5.64
C LEU A 58 -6.11 -3.34 -5.47
N ALA A 59 -7.30 -3.05 -6.01
CA ALA A 59 -7.96 -1.76 -5.84
C ALA A 59 -8.26 -1.44 -4.36
N VAL A 60 -8.74 -2.44 -3.60
CA VAL A 60 -8.99 -2.29 -2.15
C VAL A 60 -7.69 -2.05 -1.39
N ARG A 61 -6.63 -2.82 -1.69
CA ARG A 61 -5.32 -2.65 -1.05
C ARG A 61 -4.66 -1.33 -1.41
N ALA A 62 -4.82 -0.87 -2.65
CA ALA A 62 -4.33 0.42 -3.10
C ALA A 62 -5.03 1.58 -2.37
N SER A 63 -6.35 1.48 -2.14
CA SER A 63 -7.08 2.52 -1.39
C SER A 63 -6.64 2.58 0.08
N ILE A 64 -6.46 1.42 0.74
CA ILE A 64 -5.89 1.35 2.09
C ILE A 64 -4.49 1.97 2.12
N SER A 65 -3.65 1.64 1.15
CA SER A 65 -2.29 2.19 1.03
C SER A 65 -2.31 3.70 0.88
N GLY A 66 -3.24 4.24 0.07
CA GLY A 66 -3.44 5.68 -0.07
C GLY A 66 -3.79 6.37 1.25
N ILE A 67 -4.69 5.77 2.06
CA ILE A 67 -5.05 6.30 3.39
C ILE A 67 -3.84 6.30 4.33
N LEU A 68 -3.06 5.22 4.34
CA LEU A 68 -1.85 5.12 5.16
C LEU A 68 -0.79 6.14 4.76
N ILE A 69 -0.58 6.37 3.46
CA ILE A 69 0.34 7.40 2.95
C ILE A 69 -0.13 8.79 3.38
N ALA A 70 -1.42 9.09 3.27
CA ALA A 70 -1.97 10.37 3.72
C ALA A 70 -1.78 10.58 5.23
N GLY A 71 -2.04 9.55 6.05
CA GLY A 71 -1.77 9.58 7.49
C GLY A 71 -0.28 9.77 7.82
N SER A 72 0.60 9.12 7.06
CA SER A 72 2.05 9.27 7.18
C SER A 72 2.48 10.71 6.88
N ALA A 73 1.97 11.30 5.79
CA ALA A 73 2.26 12.69 5.45
C ALA A 73 1.80 13.65 6.55
N LEU A 74 0.60 13.46 7.10
CA LEU A 74 0.06 14.30 8.17
C LEU A 74 0.93 14.24 9.44
N THR A 75 1.35 13.05 9.86
CA THR A 75 2.20 12.88 11.05
C THR A 75 3.59 13.49 10.86
N LEU A 76 4.19 13.37 9.66
CA LEU A 76 5.46 13.99 9.33
C LEU A 76 5.37 15.53 9.31
N VAL A 77 4.31 16.09 8.71
CA VAL A 77 4.07 17.54 8.69
C VAL A 77 3.87 18.07 10.10
N TYR A 78 3.07 17.38 10.93
CA TYR A 78 2.85 17.75 12.33
C TYR A 78 4.16 17.73 13.13
N ALA A 79 4.96 16.67 12.99
CA ALA A 79 6.25 16.55 13.65
C ALA A 79 7.22 17.68 13.24
N ARG A 80 7.28 18.03 11.94
CA ARG A 80 8.10 19.13 11.42
C ARG A 80 7.65 20.49 11.95
N ARG A 81 6.34 20.76 11.92
CA ARG A 81 5.78 22.03 12.41
C ARG A 81 6.09 22.23 13.89
N ARG A 82 5.98 21.17 14.70
CA ARG A 82 6.27 21.23 16.14
C ARG A 82 7.75 21.48 16.44
N ARG A 83 8.68 20.93 15.64
CA ARG A 83 10.11 21.23 15.78
C ARG A 83 10.42 22.71 15.50
N ARG A 84 9.85 23.28 14.43
CA ARG A 84 10.04 24.71 14.09
C ARG A 84 9.51 25.68 15.15
N VAL A 85 8.45 25.30 15.88
CA VAL A 85 7.93 26.12 16.99
C VAL A 85 8.86 26.05 18.19
N SER A 86 9.45 24.88 18.47
CA SER A 86 10.38 24.69 19.58
C SER A 86 11.74 25.36 19.38
N ASP A 87 12.19 25.58 18.13
CA ASP A 87 13.44 26.30 17.81
C ASP A 87 13.27 27.84 17.84
N ARG A 88 12.04 28.34 17.95
CA ARG A 88 11.73 29.80 17.97
C ARG A 88 11.46 30.36 19.37
N THR A 89 11.40 29.49 20.39
CA THR A 89 11.22 29.83 21.81
C THR A 89 12.51 29.59 22.55
#